data_AF-A0A971S1D1-F1
#
_entry.id   AF-A0A971S1D1-F1
#
_cell.length_a   1.000
_cell.length_b   1.000
_cell.length_c   1.000
_cell.angle_alpha   90.00
_cell.angle_beta   90.00
_cell.angle_gamma   90.00
#
_symmetry.space_group_name_H-M   'P 1'
#
loop_
_entity.id
_entity.type
_entity.pdbx_description
1 polymer ?
#
loop_
_entity_poly.entity_id
_entity_poly.type
_entity_poly.pdbx_seq_one_letter_code
_entity_poly.pdbx_strand_id
1 'polypeptide(L)'
;MNFIRNPFSLKELSIEEPFCDRAVEMKELASHALNFANVVLYSPRRYGKTSLVKRVQSVTRGQGIIAIYVDFFGVGNLEAVANKFAVYLYSYCHHDENLFKKAMRLISIWRPVIKPDPEMGITITAEPTTQINGLELLEETFSLFGKFI
;
A
#
# COMPACT_ATOMS: atom_id res chain seq x y z
N MET A 1 -7.23 -14.38 40.97
CA MET A 1 -6.44 -15.26 40.07
C MET A 1 -5.92 -14.41 38.93
N ASN A 2 -4.61 -14.15 38.89
CA ASN A 2 -3.99 -13.52 37.72
C ASN A 2 -3.91 -14.57 36.61
N PHE A 3 -4.76 -14.45 35.60
CA PHE A 3 -4.61 -15.24 34.39
C PHE A 3 -3.37 -14.73 33.65
N ILE A 4 -2.29 -15.52 33.67
CA ILE A 4 -1.16 -15.30 32.79
C ILE A 4 -1.69 -15.51 31.38
N ARG A 5 -1.92 -14.41 30.66
CA ARG A 5 -2.36 -14.43 29.28
C ARG A 5 -1.24 -15.03 28.44
N ASN A 6 -1.57 -15.96 27.55
CA ASN A 6 -0.60 -16.52 26.63
C ASN A 6 0.10 -15.37 25.85
N PRO A 7 1.43 -15.21 25.98
CA PRO A 7 2.14 -14.12 25.30
C PRO A 7 2.30 -14.39 23.80
N PHE A 8 2.05 -15.61 23.33
CA PHE A 8 2.16 -15.97 21.93
C PHE A 8 0.86 -15.68 21.17
N SER A 9 0.95 -14.80 20.18
CA SER A 9 -0.12 -14.51 19.23
C SER A 9 0.18 -15.19 17.88
N LEU A 10 -0.83 -15.82 17.30
CA LEU A 10 -0.78 -16.32 15.92
C LEU A 10 -1.14 -15.23 14.88
N LYS A 11 -1.51 -14.04 15.35
CA LYS A 11 -1.87 -12.91 14.51
C LYS A 11 -0.65 -12.05 14.21
N GLU A 12 -0.79 -11.23 13.19
CA GLU A 12 0.17 -10.17 12.95
C GLU A 12 0.21 -9.22 14.17
N LEU A 13 1.42 -8.82 14.57
CA LEU A 13 1.59 -7.88 15.68
C LEU A 13 1.13 -6.49 15.25
N SER A 14 0.36 -5.82 16.11
CA SER A 14 0.04 -4.40 15.97
C SER A 14 1.30 -3.54 16.15
N ILE A 15 1.21 -2.24 15.85
CA ILE A 15 2.35 -1.32 15.94
C ILE A 15 2.74 -1.06 17.40
N GLU A 16 1.76 -1.14 18.30
CA GLU A 16 1.86 -0.81 19.73
C GLU A 16 2.29 -2.01 20.58
N GLU A 17 2.16 -3.22 20.05
CA GLU A 17 2.55 -4.44 20.76
C GLU A 17 4.08 -4.52 20.97
N PRO A 18 4.56 -5.30 21.96
CA PRO A 18 5.99 -5.54 22.14
C PRO A 18 6.62 -6.16 20.88
N PHE A 19 7.77 -5.62 20.44
CA PHE A 19 8.50 -6.08 19.26
C PHE A 19 9.98 -6.21 19.58
N CYS A 20 10.38 -7.44 19.89
CA CYS A 20 11.70 -7.75 20.39
C CYS A 20 12.73 -7.89 19.26
N ASP A 21 13.97 -7.54 19.56
CA ASP A 21 15.18 -7.95 18.81
C ASP A 21 15.19 -7.60 17.31
N ARG A 22 14.80 -6.36 16.97
CA ARG A 22 14.76 -5.86 15.58
C ARG A 22 15.22 -4.41 15.41
N ALA A 23 15.96 -3.90 16.40
CA ALA A 23 16.36 -2.49 16.44
C ALA A 23 17.28 -2.13 15.27
N VAL A 24 18.18 -3.04 14.87
CA VAL A 24 19.13 -2.84 13.77
C VAL A 24 18.37 -2.79 12.44
N GLU A 25 17.55 -3.81 12.13
CA GLU A 25 16.84 -3.83 10.85
C GLU A 25 15.82 -2.69 10.73
N MET A 26 15.17 -2.29 11.83
CA MET A 26 14.29 -1.11 11.81
C MET A 26 15.06 0.16 11.43
N LYS A 27 16.25 0.36 11.99
CA LYS A 27 17.10 1.52 11.70
C LYS A 27 17.59 1.52 10.26
N GLU A 28 18.04 0.37 9.77
CA GLU A 28 18.52 0.22 8.38
C GLU A 28 17.38 0.44 7.38
N LEU A 29 16.23 -0.20 7.57
CA LEU A 29 15.08 -0.03 6.69
C LEU A 29 14.54 1.40 6.71
N ALA A 30 14.51 2.08 7.87
CA ALA A 30 14.13 3.49 7.95
C ALA A 30 15.12 4.38 7.20
N SER A 31 16.42 4.13 7.34
CA SER A 31 17.45 4.83 6.57
C SER A 31 17.29 4.63 5.06
N HIS A 32 17.03 3.40 4.61
CA HIS A 32 16.77 3.12 3.20
C HIS A 32 15.52 3.86 2.69
N ALA A 33 14.43 3.87 3.46
CA ALA A 33 13.22 4.58 3.11
C ALA A 33 13.45 6.09 2.96
N LEU A 34 14.20 6.71 3.87
CA LEU A 34 14.55 8.14 3.81
C LEU A 34 15.48 8.50 2.64
N ASN A 35 16.29 7.53 2.19
CA ASN A 35 17.20 7.69 1.05
C ASN A 35 16.58 7.24 -0.28
N PHE A 36 15.27 6.97 -0.33
CA PHE A 36 14.56 6.46 -1.51
C PHE A 36 15.20 5.20 -2.12
N ALA A 37 15.81 4.36 -1.28
CA ALA A 37 16.47 3.13 -1.71
C ALA A 37 15.48 1.97 -1.79
N ASN A 38 15.58 1.19 -2.88
CA ASN A 38 14.80 -0.04 -3.06
C ASN A 38 15.40 -1.17 -2.21
N VAL A 39 14.55 -1.87 -1.44
CA VAL A 39 14.98 -2.97 -0.56
C VAL A 39 14.13 -4.21 -0.77
N VAL A 40 14.77 -5.36 -0.85
CA VAL A 40 14.11 -6.67 -0.83
C VAL A 40 14.33 -7.32 0.54
N LEU A 41 13.24 -7.54 1.28
CA LEU A 41 13.27 -8.21 2.59
C LEU A 41 12.79 -9.66 2.45
N TYR A 42 13.67 -10.64 2.70
CA TYR A 42 13.37 -12.06 2.56
C TYR A 42 13.63 -12.85 3.86
N SER A 43 12.77 -13.83 4.16
CA SER A 43 12.90 -14.82 5.25
C SER A 43 11.71 -15.80 5.16
N PRO A 44 11.66 -16.90 5.95
CA PRO A 44 10.52 -17.82 5.92
C PRO A 44 9.19 -17.19 6.40
N ARG A 45 8.05 -17.87 6.18
CA ARG A 45 6.72 -17.40 6.60
C ARG A 45 6.66 -17.27 8.13
N ARG A 46 5.98 -16.23 8.63
CA ARG A 46 5.82 -15.90 10.07
C ARG A 46 7.08 -15.44 10.82
N TYR A 47 8.14 -15.04 10.11
CA TYR A 47 9.33 -14.40 10.70
C TYR A 47 9.17 -12.89 10.99
N GLY A 48 7.95 -12.36 11.02
CA GLY A 48 7.69 -10.96 11.43
C GLY A 48 8.02 -9.87 10.40
N LYS A 49 8.26 -10.21 9.12
CA LYS A 49 8.56 -9.21 8.06
C LYS A 49 7.49 -8.13 7.91
N THR A 50 6.21 -8.52 7.86
CA THR A 50 5.12 -7.56 7.68
C THR A 50 5.02 -6.60 8.87
N SER A 51 5.11 -7.12 10.09
CA SER A 51 5.14 -6.31 11.31
C SER A 51 6.35 -5.37 11.35
N LEU A 52 7.53 -5.83 10.90
CA LEU A 52 8.74 -4.99 10.77
C LEU A 52 8.50 -3.82 9.81
N VAL A 53 8.01 -4.08 8.60
CA VAL A 53 7.75 -3.05 7.58
C VAL A 53 6.70 -2.05 8.08
N LYS A 54 5.59 -2.50 8.68
CA LYS A 54 4.56 -1.60 9.22
C LYS A 54 5.09 -0.68 10.33
N ARG A 55 6.02 -1.17 11.17
CA ARG A 55 6.69 -0.32 12.17
C ARG A 55 7.60 0.72 11.55
N VAL A 56 8.39 0.33 10.55
CA VAL A 56 9.22 1.28 9.78
C VAL A 56 8.34 2.36 9.12
N GLN A 57 7.21 1.98 8.52
CA GLN A 57 6.24 2.93 7.97
C GLN A 57 5.68 3.87 9.04
N SER A 58 5.37 3.37 10.25
CA SER A 58 4.89 4.20 11.35
C SER A 58 5.92 5.25 11.79
N VAL A 59 7.20 4.88 11.88
CA VAL A 59 8.28 5.79 12.29
C VAL A 59 8.57 6.84 11.21
N THR A 60 8.62 6.43 9.94
CA THR A 60 8.93 7.32 8.81
C THR A 60 7.81 8.29 8.47
N ARG A 61 6.54 7.94 8.73
CA ARG A 61 5.42 8.90 8.62
C ARG A 61 5.61 10.14 9.49
N GLY A 62 6.17 9.99 10.68
CA GLY A 62 6.52 11.13 11.56
C GLY A 62 7.61 12.04 11.00
N GLN A 63 8.28 11.64 9.91
CA GLN A 63 9.38 12.36 9.26
C GLN A 63 8.97 12.95 7.91
N GLY A 64 7.67 13.03 7.63
CA GLY A 64 7.14 13.61 6.38
C GLY A 64 7.13 12.66 5.19
N ILE A 65 7.37 11.35 5.39
CA ILE A 65 7.28 10.35 4.33
C ILE A 65 5.84 9.83 4.22
N ILE A 66 5.28 9.88 3.01
CA ILE A 66 4.04 9.19 2.67
C ILE A 66 4.34 7.71 2.51
N ALA A 67 3.77 6.89 3.40
CA ALA A 67 3.97 5.44 3.40
C ALA A 67 2.68 4.68 3.03
N ILE A 68 2.71 4.00 1.89
CA ILE A 68 1.62 3.17 1.36
C ILE A 68 2.01 1.70 1.48
N TYR A 69 1.10 0.86 1.98
CA TYR A 69 1.28 -0.59 2.06
C TYR A 69 0.31 -1.27 1.09
N VAL A 70 0.83 -2.11 0.20
CA VAL A 70 0.02 -2.88 -0.76
C VAL A 70 0.34 -4.36 -0.61
N ASP A 71 -0.68 -5.17 -0.32
CA ASP A 71 -0.55 -6.63 -0.23
C ASP A 71 -0.93 -7.29 -1.55
N PHE A 72 -0.01 -7.99 -2.19
CA PHE A 72 -0.27 -8.73 -3.44
C PHE A 72 -0.59 -10.21 -3.23
N PHE A 73 -0.75 -10.69 -1.99
CA PHE A 73 -1.18 -12.06 -1.75
C PHE A 73 -2.54 -12.34 -2.41
N GLY A 74 -2.62 -13.43 -3.17
CA GLY A 74 -3.82 -13.83 -3.90
C GLY A 74 -4.09 -13.05 -5.20
N VAL A 75 -3.19 -12.14 -5.63
CA VAL A 75 -3.30 -11.43 -6.91
C VAL A 75 -2.70 -12.30 -8.01
N GLY A 76 -3.52 -12.68 -9.00
CA GLY A 76 -3.16 -13.69 -10.01
C GLY A 76 -2.65 -13.16 -11.35
N ASN A 77 -2.77 -11.86 -11.63
CA ASN A 77 -2.33 -11.28 -12.90
C ASN A 77 -1.89 -9.82 -12.72
N LEU A 78 -1.15 -9.30 -13.72
CA LEU A 78 -0.58 -7.95 -13.70
C LEU A 78 -1.63 -6.85 -13.73
N GLU A 79 -2.74 -7.06 -14.43
CA GLU A 79 -3.85 -6.12 -14.47
C GLU A 79 -4.42 -5.91 -13.04
N ALA A 80 -4.61 -6.99 -12.29
CA ALA A 80 -5.06 -6.95 -10.91
C ALA A 80 -4.02 -6.30 -9.96
N VAL A 81 -2.72 -6.43 -10.26
CA VAL A 81 -1.66 -5.70 -9.55
C VAL A 81 -1.81 -4.19 -9.77
N ALA A 82 -1.91 -3.75 -11.03
CA ALA A 82 -2.06 -2.33 -11.37
C ALA A 82 -3.35 -1.73 -10.76
N ASN A 83 -4.47 -2.45 -10.89
CA ASN A 83 -5.75 -2.12 -10.24
C ASN A 83 -5.59 -1.93 -8.73
N LYS A 84 -5.03 -2.93 -8.04
CA LYS A 84 -4.89 -2.89 -6.58
C LYS A 84 -3.99 -1.73 -6.15
N PHE A 85 -2.91 -1.50 -6.88
CA PHE A 85 -2.02 -0.39 -6.60
C PHE A 85 -2.72 0.97 -6.75
N ALA A 86 -3.45 1.18 -7.86
CA ALA A 86 -4.18 2.43 -8.13
C ALA A 86 -5.23 2.72 -7.05
N VAL A 87 -6.00 1.71 -6.64
CA VAL A 87 -7.03 1.85 -5.59
C VAL A 87 -6.40 2.23 -4.24
N TYR A 88 -5.33 1.54 -3.84
CA TYR A 88 -4.66 1.84 -2.57
C TYR A 88 -4.10 3.26 -2.55
N LEU A 89 -3.52 3.71 -3.66
CA LEU A 89 -3.01 5.07 -3.76
C LEU A 89 -4.14 6.11 -3.73
N TYR A 90 -5.23 5.90 -4.47
CA TYR A 90 -6.42 6.77 -4.40
C TYR A 90 -6.94 6.92 -2.96
N SER A 91 -7.09 5.79 -2.25
CA SER A 91 -7.52 5.78 -0.86
C SER A 91 -6.57 6.52 0.09
N TYR A 92 -5.31 6.71 -0.29
CA TYR A 92 -4.36 7.46 0.53
C TYR A 92 -4.36 8.96 0.17
N CYS A 93 -4.52 9.30 -1.11
CA CYS A 93 -4.47 10.68 -1.60
C CYS A 93 -5.75 11.49 -1.39
N HIS A 94 -6.92 10.87 -1.20
CA HIS A 94 -8.21 11.61 -1.12
C HIS A 94 -8.36 12.53 0.10
N HIS A 95 -7.52 12.40 1.12
CA HIS A 95 -7.54 13.28 2.29
C HIS A 95 -6.86 14.64 2.05
N ASP A 96 -6.14 14.79 0.93
CA ASP A 96 -5.50 16.05 0.54
C ASP A 96 -6.03 16.44 -0.84
N GLU A 97 -6.85 17.50 -0.89
CA GLU A 97 -7.53 17.93 -2.12
C GLU A 97 -6.57 18.29 -3.26
N ASN A 98 -5.35 18.75 -2.94
CA ASN A 98 -4.35 19.10 -3.94
C ASN A 98 -3.65 17.85 -4.49
N LEU A 99 -3.31 16.89 -3.62
CA LEU A 99 -2.86 15.57 -4.04
C LEU A 99 -3.94 14.84 -4.84
N PHE A 100 -5.19 14.93 -4.41
CA PHE A 100 -6.32 14.32 -5.08
C PHE A 100 -6.53 14.87 -6.49
N LYS A 101 -6.52 16.20 -6.67
CA LYS A 101 -6.63 16.81 -8.01
C LYS A 101 -5.46 16.44 -8.93
N LYS A 102 -4.24 16.31 -8.40
CA LYS A 102 -3.09 15.80 -9.16
C LYS A 102 -3.28 14.34 -9.56
N ALA A 103 -3.67 13.47 -8.63
CA ALA A 103 -3.98 12.07 -8.89
C ALA A 103 -5.11 11.92 -9.92
N MET A 104 -6.16 12.74 -9.83
CA MET A 104 -7.32 12.69 -10.73
C MET A 104 -7.02 13.17 -12.15
N ARG A 105 -6.05 14.07 -12.32
CA ARG A 105 -5.51 14.45 -13.64
C ARG A 105 -4.64 13.35 -14.26
N LEU A 106 -4.02 12.52 -13.43
CA LEU A 106 -3.14 11.43 -13.86
C LEU A 106 -3.93 10.16 -14.22
N ILE A 107 -5.13 9.99 -13.65
CA ILE A 107 -5.98 8.80 -13.83
C ILE A 107 -6.87 8.87 -15.10
N SER A 108 -6.60 9.75 -16.07
CA SER A 108 -7.42 9.87 -17.29
C SER A 108 -7.41 8.63 -18.22
N ILE A 109 -6.71 7.55 -17.86
CA ILE A 109 -6.76 6.23 -18.53
C ILE A 109 -7.88 5.34 -17.98
N TRP A 110 -8.32 5.60 -16.74
CA TRP A 110 -9.37 4.86 -16.06
C TRP A 110 -10.64 5.70 -16.11
N ARG A 111 -11.67 5.18 -16.78
CA ARG A 111 -12.98 5.84 -16.73
C ARG A 111 -13.69 5.36 -15.47
N PRO A 112 -13.88 6.20 -14.43
CA PRO A 112 -14.79 5.85 -13.36
C PRO A 112 -16.20 5.73 -13.96
N VAL A 113 -16.73 4.51 -13.97
CA VAL A 113 -18.10 4.23 -14.36
C VAL A 113 -18.93 4.17 -13.09
N ILE A 114 -19.69 5.24 -12.88
CA ILE A 114 -20.67 5.34 -11.80
C ILE A 114 -21.93 4.63 -12.30
N LYS A 115 -22.25 3.46 -11.75
CA LYS A 115 -23.50 2.75 -12.06
C LYS A 115 -24.48 2.93 -10.90
N PRO A 116 -25.73 3.34 -11.16
CA PRO A 116 -26.78 3.32 -10.14
C PRO A 116 -27.07 1.86 -9.75
N ASP A 117 -27.04 1.57 -8.46
CA ASP A 117 -27.39 0.26 -7.92
C ASP A 117 -28.77 0.35 -7.23
N PRO A 118 -29.78 -0.45 -7.63
CA PRO A 118 -31.11 -0.42 -7.04
C PRO A 118 -31.15 -0.69 -5.53
N GLU A 119 -30.16 -1.37 -4.95
CA GLU A 119 -30.16 -1.72 -3.52
C GLU A 119 -29.30 -0.80 -2.64
N MET A 120 -28.19 -0.23 -3.16
CA MET A 120 -27.22 0.52 -2.36
C MET A 120 -26.91 1.95 -2.87
N GLY A 121 -27.64 2.44 -3.88
CA GLY A 121 -27.51 3.83 -4.34
C GLY A 121 -26.44 4.00 -5.42
N ILE A 122 -25.15 4.04 -5.05
CA ILE A 122 -24.05 4.35 -5.99
C ILE A 122 -22.90 3.35 -5.85
N THR A 123 -22.58 2.64 -6.93
CA THR A 123 -21.40 1.78 -7.03
C THR A 123 -20.37 2.40 -7.98
N ILE A 124 -19.18 2.72 -7.46
CA ILE A 124 -18.07 3.27 -8.24
C ILE A 124 -17.21 2.11 -8.73
N THR A 125 -17.23 1.86 -10.04
CA THR A 125 -16.36 0.89 -10.72
C THR A 125 -15.39 1.63 -11.63
N ALA A 126 -14.19 1.10 -11.86
CA ALA A 126 -13.23 1.69 -12.78
C ALA A 126 -12.93 0.68 -13.89
N GLU A 127 -13.13 1.08 -15.14
CA GLU A 127 -12.85 0.24 -16.32
C GLU A 127 -11.69 0.89 -17.12
N PRO A 128 -10.68 0.12 -17.57
CA PRO A 128 -9.59 0.63 -18.40
C PRO A 128 -10.11 1.01 -19.79
N THR A 129 -9.63 2.14 -20.33
CA THR A 129 -10.12 2.73 -21.60
C THR A 129 -9.73 1.92 -22.86
N THR A 130 -8.76 1.01 -22.78
CA THR A 130 -8.34 0.13 -23.89
C THR A 130 -7.92 -1.25 -23.37
N GLN A 131 -7.87 -2.27 -24.24
CA GLN A 131 -7.24 -3.57 -23.93
C GLN A 131 -5.71 -3.38 -23.83
N ILE A 132 -5.26 -2.77 -22.74
CA ILE A 132 -3.84 -2.54 -22.47
C ILE A 132 -3.25 -3.84 -21.91
N ASN A 133 -2.03 -4.20 -22.33
CA ASN A 133 -1.28 -5.28 -21.70
C ASN A 133 -1.08 -4.96 -20.20
N GLY A 134 -1.28 -5.94 -19.31
CA GLY A 134 -1.15 -5.70 -17.86
C GLY A 134 0.20 -5.11 -17.42
N LEU A 135 1.28 -5.35 -18.18
CA LEU A 135 2.59 -4.75 -17.92
C LEU A 135 2.64 -3.28 -18.34
N GLU A 136 2.10 -2.94 -19.51
CA GLU A 136 2.00 -1.56 -20.00
C GLU A 136 1.09 -0.73 -19.09
N LEU A 137 -0.01 -1.31 -18.60
CA LEU A 137 -0.87 -0.68 -17.59
C LEU A 137 -0.10 -0.40 -16.28
N LEU A 138 0.73 -1.34 -15.82
CA LEU A 138 1.53 -1.16 -14.62
C LEU A 138 2.62 -0.09 -14.81
N GLU A 139 3.31 -0.11 -15.95
CA GLU A 139 4.32 0.89 -16.33
C GLU A 139 3.72 2.28 -16.45
N GLU A 140 2.58 2.42 -17.10
CA GLU A 140 1.86 3.68 -17.22
C GLU A 140 1.42 4.18 -15.83
N THR A 141 0.88 3.28 -15.00
CA THR A 141 0.52 3.56 -13.61
C THR A 141 1.71 4.08 -12.82
N PHE A 142 2.89 3.42 -12.89
CA PHE A 142 4.12 3.88 -12.23
C PHE A 142 4.70 5.17 -12.82
N SER A 143 4.68 5.35 -14.13
CA SER A 143 5.13 6.56 -14.83
C SER A 143 4.31 7.79 -14.41
N LEU A 144 3.00 7.61 -14.26
CA LEU A 144 2.10 8.64 -13.76
C LEU A 144 2.42 9.02 -12.31
N PHE A 145 2.80 8.05 -11.46
CA PHE A 145 3.25 8.35 -10.10
C PHE A 145 4.60 9.06 -10.04
N GLY A 146 5.53 8.75 -10.94
CA GLY A 146 6.80 9.48 -11.03
C GLY A 146 6.61 10.98 -11.28
N LYS A 147 5.47 11.39 -11.86
CA LYS A 147 5.10 12.81 -12.08
C LYS A 147 4.37 13.45 -10.89
N PHE A 148 4.04 12.68 -9.86
CA PHE A 148 3.31 13.11 -8.67
C PHE A 148 4.22 13.69 -7.59
N ILE A 149 5.46 13.18 -7.53
CA ILE A 149 6.59 13.64 -6.69
C ILE A 149 7.31 14.78 -7.42
#